data_AF-A0A846D421-F1
#
_entry.id   AF-A0A846D421-F1
#
_cell.length_a   1.000
_cell.length_b   1.000
_cell.length_c   1.000
_cell.angle_alpha   90.00
_cell.angle_beta   90.00
_cell.angle_gamma   90.00
#
_symmetry.space_group_name_H-M   'P 1'
#
loop_
_entity.id
_entity.type
_entity.pdbx_description
1 polymer ?
#
loop_
_entity_poly.entity_id
_entity_poly.type
_entity_poly.pdbx_seq_one_letter_code
_entity_poly.pdbx_strand_id
1 'polypeptide(L)'
;MNTPFSFAEITQNYADKVRILFSPSGVPTGERGRHGPSSPQELVQQAEDLSPISTQLTQAFAAQLTNADLDVRFQTSVKLLAKALTDLEISAYLYQAAVDEEEGIAWPESDVAERSITDLQSIEDNLKVILNQVEVSIPIVERGITEPTDIPTARIELSETVTDTLDNILDKASKVGDSALSRVMGLSIGQLTEIVGFMGMGIAEILGQGETASNLYNAVRDYFSNAYDTVIELMGQQLAQALGEQVVEWLNQIKDGASLSSILERLYVTQQTSEELNNLAESSQAELRQFITAITGVSDLEPAYSQQIRWVEKILTALKWFGTISIAVIPQGELAIASFCLLLASYVILLGGDYVDSPNMTHLDRVAGVRRIVETNL
;
A
#
# COMPACT_ATOMS: atom_id res chain seq x y z
N MET A 1 24.75 25.78 -5.88
CA MET A 1 23.33 25.84 -5.46
C MET A 1 22.61 24.84 -6.35
N ASN A 2 22.18 23.70 -5.82
CA ASN A 2 21.43 22.71 -6.60
C ASN A 2 19.98 23.16 -6.65
N THR A 3 19.46 23.42 -7.85
CA THR A 3 18.04 23.64 -8.06
C THR A 3 17.31 22.35 -7.64
N PRO A 4 16.29 22.42 -6.77
CA PRO A 4 15.51 21.23 -6.44
C PRO A 4 14.86 20.69 -7.72
N PHE A 5 14.99 19.38 -7.95
CA PHE A 5 14.30 18.72 -9.07
C PHE A 5 12.78 18.90 -8.91
N SER A 6 12.10 19.07 -10.04
CA SER A 6 10.64 19.02 -10.08
C SER A 6 10.15 17.61 -9.76
N PHE A 7 8.91 17.50 -9.28
CA PHE A 7 8.29 16.21 -8.98
C PHE A 7 8.33 15.23 -10.17
N ALA A 8 7.99 15.71 -11.37
CA ALA A 8 8.03 14.92 -12.59
C ALA A 8 9.44 14.41 -12.93
N GLU A 9 10.48 15.22 -12.71
CA GLU A 9 11.87 14.81 -12.89
C GLU A 9 12.27 13.71 -11.90
N ILE A 10 11.85 13.80 -10.63
CA ILE A 10 12.13 12.77 -9.62
C ILE A 10 11.46 11.45 -9.99
N THR A 11 10.18 11.48 -10.38
CA THR A 11 9.43 10.29 -10.79
C THR A 11 10.04 9.63 -12.04
N GLN A 12 10.40 10.43 -13.04
CA GLN A 12 11.04 9.93 -14.26
C GLN A 12 12.43 9.34 -13.96
N ASN A 13 13.25 10.04 -13.17
CA ASN A 13 14.58 9.58 -12.77
C ASN A 13 14.51 8.26 -12.00
N TYR A 14 13.56 8.10 -11.07
CA TYR A 14 13.31 6.83 -10.40
C TYR A 14 12.99 5.72 -11.41
N ALA A 15 12.03 5.93 -12.31
CA ALA A 15 11.65 4.91 -13.28
C ALA A 15 12.78 4.53 -14.23
N ASP A 16 13.58 5.50 -14.68
CA ASP A 16 14.74 5.25 -15.54
C ASP A 16 15.82 4.48 -14.79
N LYS A 17 16.07 4.79 -13.52
CA LYS A 17 17.03 4.08 -12.69
C LYS A 17 16.58 2.66 -12.33
N VAL A 18 15.28 2.44 -12.11
CA VAL A 18 14.71 1.09 -11.99
C VAL A 18 14.95 0.29 -13.28
N ARG A 19 14.73 0.90 -14.47
CA ARG A 19 15.01 0.21 -15.74
C ARG A 19 16.50 -0.07 -15.95
N ILE A 20 17.38 0.85 -15.54
CA ILE A 20 18.84 0.67 -15.60
C ILE A 20 19.28 -0.49 -14.71
N LEU A 21 18.68 -0.67 -13.52
CA LEU A 21 19.00 -1.78 -12.61
C LEU A 21 18.87 -3.16 -13.27
N PHE A 22 17.96 -3.29 -14.25
CA PHE A 22 17.71 -4.52 -14.99
C PHE A 22 18.34 -4.51 -16.39
N SER A 23 19.26 -3.60 -16.67
CA SER A 23 19.95 -3.43 -17.97
C SER A 23 21.48 -3.53 -17.80
N PRO A 24 22.24 -3.86 -18.86
CA PRO A 24 23.69 -3.90 -18.81
C PRO A 24 24.26 -2.48 -18.85
N SER A 25 25.39 -2.25 -18.19
CA SER A 25 26.11 -0.98 -18.23
C SER A 25 26.54 -0.62 -19.64
N GLY A 26 26.36 0.65 -19.99
CA GLY A 26 26.79 1.21 -21.28
C GLY A 26 25.76 1.11 -22.40
N VAL A 27 24.59 0.51 -22.17
CA VAL A 27 23.46 0.57 -23.11
C VAL A 27 22.69 1.88 -22.87
N PRO A 28 22.48 2.73 -23.90
CA PRO A 28 21.67 3.93 -23.76
C PRO A 28 20.24 3.60 -23.29
N THR A 29 19.73 4.36 -22.32
CA THR A 29 18.33 4.31 -21.85
C THR A 29 17.37 4.45 -23.04
N GLY A 30 16.83 3.33 -23.53
CA GLY A 30 15.92 3.30 -24.67
C GLY A 30 15.95 1.99 -25.47
N GLU A 31 17.08 1.29 -25.50
CA GLU A 31 17.15 -0.06 -26.05
C GLU A 31 16.88 -1.06 -24.91
N ARG A 32 15.71 -1.72 -24.96
CA ARG A 32 15.38 -2.84 -24.06
C ARG A 32 16.29 -4.02 -24.41
N GLY A 33 17.53 -3.98 -23.94
CA GLY A 33 18.45 -5.11 -24.00
C GLY A 33 17.85 -6.28 -23.23
N ARG A 34 17.86 -7.48 -23.80
CA ARG A 34 17.46 -8.72 -23.11
C ARG A 34 18.42 -9.13 -21.99
N HIS A 35 19.46 -8.34 -21.77
CA HIS A 35 20.59 -8.69 -20.91
C HIS A 35 20.44 -7.79 -19.68
N GLY A 36 20.60 -8.32 -18.47
CA GLY A 36 20.68 -7.47 -17.27
C GLY A 36 22.13 -7.18 -16.90
N PRO A 37 22.41 -6.83 -15.63
CA PRO A 37 23.76 -6.47 -15.21
C PRO A 37 24.76 -7.60 -15.51
N SER A 38 25.98 -7.23 -15.90
CA SER A 38 27.04 -8.16 -16.31
C SER A 38 27.71 -8.87 -15.14
N SER A 39 27.52 -8.38 -13.91
CA SER A 39 28.10 -8.97 -12.69
C SER A 39 27.30 -8.62 -11.44
N PRO A 40 27.46 -9.38 -10.33
CA PRO A 40 26.95 -9.01 -9.01
C PRO A 40 27.38 -7.60 -8.56
N GLN A 41 28.64 -7.22 -8.82
CA GLN A 41 29.18 -5.93 -8.39
C GLN A 41 28.52 -4.77 -9.13
N GLU A 42 28.22 -4.95 -10.42
CA GLU A 42 27.47 -3.98 -11.19
C GLU A 42 26.03 -3.82 -10.69
N LEU A 43 25.35 -4.94 -10.40
CA LEU A 43 24.00 -4.93 -9.83
C LEU A 43 23.97 -4.17 -8.50
N VAL A 44 24.94 -4.42 -7.62
CA VAL A 44 25.10 -3.68 -6.35
C VAL A 44 25.26 -2.18 -6.61
N GLN A 45 26.16 -1.78 -7.51
CA GLN A 45 26.39 -0.35 -7.79
C GLN A 45 25.13 0.33 -8.34
N GLN A 46 24.40 -0.33 -9.24
CA GLN A 46 23.15 0.19 -9.78
C GLN A 46 22.06 0.30 -8.69
N ALA A 47 22.02 -0.66 -7.76
CA ALA A 47 21.10 -0.63 -6.62
C ALA A 47 21.44 0.49 -5.63
N GLU A 48 22.73 0.70 -5.33
CA GLU A 48 23.22 1.80 -4.49
C GLU A 48 22.92 3.17 -5.12
N ASP A 49 23.07 3.30 -6.43
CA ASP A 49 22.75 4.52 -7.18
C ASP A 49 21.24 4.86 -7.15
N LEU A 50 20.37 3.84 -7.18
CA LEU A 50 18.91 4.01 -7.19
C LEU A 50 18.34 4.24 -5.78
N SER A 51 18.95 3.71 -4.73
CA SER A 51 18.40 3.76 -3.36
C SER A 51 18.08 5.19 -2.88
N PRO A 52 19.00 6.19 -2.98
CA PRO A 52 18.69 7.57 -2.60
C PRO A 52 17.56 8.21 -3.42
N ILE A 53 17.38 7.78 -4.67
CA ILE A 53 16.32 8.27 -5.57
C ILE A 53 14.97 7.67 -5.15
N SER A 54 14.96 6.40 -4.73
CA SER A 54 13.79 5.74 -4.14
C SER A 54 13.30 6.49 -2.90
N THR A 55 14.21 6.84 -1.98
CA THR A 55 13.87 7.66 -0.79
C THR A 55 13.36 9.05 -1.15
N GLN A 56 14.01 9.74 -2.10
CA GLN A 56 13.57 11.06 -2.57
C GLN A 56 12.16 11.01 -3.17
N LEU A 57 11.84 9.96 -3.94
CA LEU A 57 10.51 9.78 -4.50
C LEU A 57 9.45 9.57 -3.41
N THR A 58 9.74 8.77 -2.38
CA THR A 58 8.84 8.60 -1.22
C THR A 58 8.54 9.96 -0.56
N GLN A 59 9.55 10.77 -0.28
CA GLN A 59 9.38 12.09 0.34
C GLN A 59 8.56 13.03 -0.56
N ALA A 60 8.83 13.01 -1.88
CA ALA A 60 8.11 13.83 -2.84
C ALA A 60 6.62 13.46 -2.92
N PHE A 61 6.29 12.17 -2.87
CA PHE A 61 4.90 11.71 -2.77
C PHE A 61 4.27 12.03 -1.41
N ALA A 62 4.99 11.81 -0.31
CA ALA A 62 4.49 12.11 1.04
C ALA A 62 4.03 13.58 1.17
N ALA A 63 4.77 14.52 0.55
CA ALA A 63 4.36 15.92 0.49
C ALA A 63 3.02 16.13 -0.25
N GLN A 64 2.75 15.37 -1.32
CA GLN A 64 1.49 15.43 -2.09
C GLN A 64 0.29 14.83 -1.34
N LEU A 65 0.50 14.01 -0.31
CA LEU A 65 -0.59 13.51 0.55
C LEU A 65 -1.29 14.63 1.35
N THR A 66 -0.69 15.83 1.42
CA THR A 66 -1.26 17.01 2.08
C THR A 66 -1.94 17.98 1.11
N ASN A 67 -2.04 17.63 -0.18
CA ASN A 67 -2.66 18.47 -1.20
C ASN A 67 -4.11 18.83 -0.82
N ALA A 68 -4.62 20.01 -1.18
CA ALA A 68 -6.01 20.36 -0.89
C ALA A 68 -7.03 19.51 -1.68
N ASP A 69 -6.62 18.99 -2.83
CA ASP A 69 -7.42 18.15 -3.71
C ASP A 69 -7.37 16.67 -3.27
N LEU A 70 -8.54 16.10 -2.95
CA LEU A 70 -8.69 14.72 -2.50
C LEU A 70 -8.32 13.71 -3.60
N ASP A 71 -8.57 14.03 -4.87
CA ASP A 71 -8.20 13.14 -5.98
C ASP A 71 -6.68 13.03 -6.08
N VAL A 72 -5.96 14.14 -5.86
CA VAL A 72 -4.49 14.13 -5.82
C VAL A 72 -3.99 13.28 -4.65
N ARG A 73 -4.63 13.36 -3.47
CA ARG A 73 -4.27 12.50 -2.32
C ARG A 73 -4.48 11.02 -2.64
N PHE A 74 -5.67 10.66 -3.17
CA PHE A 74 -5.99 9.29 -3.56
C PHE A 74 -4.98 8.72 -4.55
N GLN A 75 -4.71 9.46 -5.64
CA GLN A 75 -3.76 9.05 -6.67
C GLN A 75 -2.34 8.90 -6.12
N THR A 76 -1.93 9.81 -5.23
CA THR A 76 -0.64 9.74 -4.54
C THR A 76 -0.55 8.49 -3.67
N SER A 77 -1.61 8.13 -2.95
CA SER A 77 -1.66 6.90 -2.15
C SER A 77 -1.46 5.65 -3.00
N VAL A 78 -2.11 5.56 -4.16
CA VAL A 78 -1.93 4.44 -5.09
C VAL A 78 -0.50 4.35 -5.61
N LYS A 79 0.13 5.50 -5.94
CA LYS A 79 1.53 5.53 -6.39
C LYS A 79 2.52 5.13 -5.31
N LEU A 80 2.30 5.54 -4.06
CA LEU A 80 3.13 5.10 -2.93
C LEU A 80 3.04 3.58 -2.75
N LEU A 81 1.84 2.99 -2.85
CA LEU A 81 1.69 1.53 -2.78
C LEU A 81 2.37 0.82 -3.96
N ALA A 82 2.24 1.33 -5.19
CA ALA A 82 2.93 0.78 -6.36
C ALA A 82 4.47 0.90 -6.23
N LYS A 83 4.96 2.00 -5.65
CA LYS A 83 6.37 2.22 -5.35
C LYS A 83 6.88 1.25 -4.28
N ALA A 84 6.16 1.09 -3.17
CA ALA A 84 6.49 0.12 -2.14
C ALA A 84 6.55 -1.32 -2.68
N LEU A 85 5.62 -1.70 -3.56
CA LEU A 85 5.66 -2.99 -4.24
C LEU A 85 6.89 -3.11 -5.16
N THR A 86 7.21 -2.07 -5.92
CA THR A 86 8.39 -2.04 -6.80
C THR A 86 9.70 -2.23 -6.00
N ASP A 87 9.84 -1.54 -4.87
CA ASP A 87 11.01 -1.70 -4.01
C ASP A 87 11.10 -3.11 -3.40
N LEU A 88 9.99 -3.72 -3.00
CA LEU A 88 9.98 -5.12 -2.52
C LEU A 88 10.37 -6.09 -3.62
N GLU A 89 9.89 -5.88 -4.85
CA GLU A 89 10.22 -6.66 -6.02
C GLU A 89 11.72 -6.55 -6.39
N ILE A 90 12.31 -5.36 -6.24
CA ILE A 90 13.76 -5.12 -6.37
C ILE A 90 14.52 -5.83 -5.25
N SER A 91 14.08 -5.67 -4.00
CA SER A 91 14.69 -6.35 -2.83
C SER A 91 14.69 -7.87 -3.01
N ALA A 92 13.61 -8.43 -3.58
CA ALA A 92 13.52 -9.85 -3.87
C ALA A 92 14.50 -10.31 -4.95
N TYR A 93 14.64 -9.54 -6.02
CA TYR A 93 15.61 -9.81 -7.07
C TYR A 93 17.05 -9.77 -6.53
N LEU A 94 17.39 -8.75 -5.74
CA LEU A 94 18.70 -8.62 -5.10
C LEU A 94 18.99 -9.77 -4.15
N TYR A 95 17.97 -10.26 -3.43
CA TYR A 95 18.12 -11.38 -2.51
C TYR A 95 18.44 -12.67 -3.27
N GLN A 96 17.74 -12.94 -4.38
CA GLN A 96 18.04 -14.10 -5.21
C GLN A 96 19.49 -14.03 -5.74
N ALA A 97 19.93 -12.85 -6.19
CA ALA A 97 21.31 -12.65 -6.62
C ALA A 97 22.33 -12.90 -5.51
N ALA A 98 21.99 -12.54 -4.26
CA ALA A 98 22.85 -12.79 -3.10
C ALA A 98 22.98 -14.28 -2.78
N VAL A 99 21.88 -15.02 -2.85
CA VAL A 99 21.86 -16.48 -2.67
C VAL A 99 22.67 -17.17 -3.76
N ASP A 100 22.49 -16.79 -5.03
CA ASP A 100 23.28 -17.33 -6.15
C ASP A 100 24.78 -17.11 -5.92
N GLU A 101 25.18 -15.93 -5.42
CA GLU A 101 26.58 -15.62 -5.10
C GLU A 101 27.12 -16.50 -3.97
N GLU A 102 26.35 -16.69 -2.89
CA GLU A 102 26.74 -17.55 -1.75
C GLU A 102 26.87 -19.03 -2.15
N GLU A 103 25.96 -19.51 -3.00
CA GLU A 103 25.96 -20.89 -3.52
C GLU A 103 27.00 -21.11 -4.63
N GLY A 104 27.69 -20.05 -5.07
CA GLY A 104 28.67 -20.12 -6.15
C GLY A 104 28.04 -20.42 -7.52
N ILE A 105 26.76 -20.11 -7.70
CA ILE A 105 26.05 -20.23 -8.97
C ILE A 105 26.62 -19.18 -9.93
N ALA A 106 27.09 -19.64 -11.09
CA ALA A 106 27.67 -18.77 -12.10
C ALA A 106 26.65 -17.73 -12.57
N TRP A 107 27.09 -16.47 -12.68
CA TRP A 107 26.29 -15.41 -13.28
C TRP A 107 26.07 -15.72 -14.78
N PRO A 108 24.83 -15.96 -15.23
CA PRO A 108 24.51 -16.25 -16.61
C PRO A 108 24.72 -14.98 -17.43
N GLU A 109 25.51 -15.11 -18.49
CA GLU A 109 25.89 -13.99 -19.35
C GLU A 109 24.74 -13.52 -20.27
N SER A 110 23.59 -14.22 -20.36
CA SER A 110 22.63 -13.98 -21.44
C SER A 110 21.12 -14.09 -21.17
N ASP A 111 20.64 -14.49 -19.99
CA ASP A 111 19.18 -14.57 -19.74
C ASP A 111 18.79 -14.18 -18.31
N VAL A 112 18.40 -12.92 -18.12
CA VAL A 112 17.86 -12.43 -16.84
C VAL A 112 16.38 -12.77 -16.66
N ALA A 113 15.67 -13.05 -17.77
CA ALA A 113 14.28 -13.44 -17.76
C ALA A 113 14.02 -14.80 -17.05
N GLU A 114 15.02 -15.70 -17.02
CA GLU A 114 14.88 -17.01 -16.37
C GLU A 114 15.27 -16.99 -14.88
N ARG A 115 15.97 -15.94 -14.40
CA ARG A 115 16.49 -15.88 -13.02
C ARG A 115 15.49 -15.39 -11.99
N SER A 116 14.48 -14.64 -12.45
CA SER A 116 13.72 -13.79 -11.55
C SER A 116 12.42 -14.44 -11.15
N ILE A 117 12.24 -14.59 -9.83
CA ILE A 117 10.94 -14.87 -9.22
C ILE A 117 9.99 -13.68 -9.45
N THR A 118 10.55 -12.50 -9.68
CA THR A 118 9.85 -11.28 -10.04
C THR A 118 9.66 -11.18 -11.55
N ASP A 119 8.41 -11.12 -12.01
CA ASP A 119 8.12 -10.83 -13.42
C ASP A 119 8.50 -9.36 -13.72
N LEU A 120 9.47 -9.14 -14.61
CA LEU A 120 9.86 -7.78 -15.05
C LEU A 120 8.66 -7.00 -15.61
N GLN A 121 7.65 -7.69 -16.12
CA GLN A 121 6.40 -7.07 -16.56
C GLN A 121 5.63 -6.44 -15.38
N SER A 122 5.65 -7.07 -14.19
CA SER A 122 5.04 -6.53 -12.96
C SER A 122 5.69 -5.20 -12.57
N ILE A 123 7.03 -5.15 -12.57
CA ILE A 123 7.78 -3.91 -12.28
C ILE A 123 7.41 -2.81 -13.28
N GLU A 124 7.38 -3.11 -14.59
CA GLU A 124 7.04 -2.09 -15.59
C GLU A 124 5.58 -1.63 -15.44
N ASP A 125 4.65 -2.51 -15.09
CA ASP A 125 3.26 -2.13 -14.82
C ASP A 125 3.13 -1.23 -13.57
N ASN A 126 3.94 -1.47 -12.54
CA ASN A 126 4.04 -0.60 -11.37
C ASN A 126 4.63 0.77 -11.75
N LEU A 127 5.68 0.80 -12.59
CA LEU A 127 6.29 2.04 -13.08
C LEU A 127 5.30 2.87 -13.91
N LYS A 128 4.45 2.25 -14.73
CA LYS A 128 3.42 2.98 -15.49
C LYS A 128 2.44 3.71 -14.56
N VAL A 129 2.08 3.11 -13.42
CA VAL A 129 1.22 3.74 -12.41
C VAL A 129 1.94 4.92 -11.75
N ILE A 130 3.20 4.72 -11.34
CA ILE A 130 4.05 5.76 -10.76
C ILE A 130 4.19 6.96 -11.71
N LEU A 131 4.37 6.71 -13.01
CA LEU A 131 4.54 7.70 -14.07
C LEU A 131 3.23 8.34 -14.59
N ASN A 132 2.06 8.02 -14.03
CA ASN A 132 0.75 8.45 -14.58
C ASN A 132 0.50 8.03 -16.05
N GLN A 133 1.12 6.94 -16.51
CA GLN A 133 0.93 6.44 -17.88
C GLN A 133 -0.27 5.50 -18.01
N VAL A 134 -0.66 4.87 -16.90
CA VAL A 134 -1.94 4.21 -16.76
C VAL A 134 -2.79 5.12 -15.89
N GLU A 135 -3.89 5.59 -16.46
CA GLU A 135 -4.90 6.27 -15.66
C GLU A 135 -5.37 5.25 -14.63
N VAL A 136 -5.11 5.55 -13.37
CA VAL A 136 -5.73 4.87 -12.23
C VAL A 136 -7.16 5.40 -12.19
N SER A 137 -7.90 5.14 -13.26
CA SER A 137 -9.32 5.40 -13.34
C SER A 137 -9.96 4.34 -12.46
N ILE A 138 -10.68 4.81 -11.44
CA ILE A 138 -11.62 3.98 -10.70
C ILE A 138 -12.48 3.35 -11.79
N PRO A 139 -12.46 2.01 -11.98
CA PRO A 139 -13.34 1.40 -12.95
C PRO A 139 -14.74 1.78 -12.50
N ILE A 140 -15.37 2.70 -13.25
CA ILE A 140 -16.77 3.01 -13.08
C ILE A 140 -17.44 1.71 -13.48
N VAL A 141 -17.74 0.89 -12.47
CA VAL A 141 -18.62 -0.22 -12.67
C VAL A 141 -19.92 0.48 -12.99
N GLU A 142 -20.24 0.57 -14.29
CA GLU A 142 -21.61 0.78 -14.74
C GLU A 142 -22.39 -0.44 -14.24
N ARG A 143 -22.64 -0.50 -12.92
CA ARG A 143 -23.76 -1.25 -12.39
C ARG A 143 -24.92 -0.74 -13.23
N GLY A 144 -25.73 -1.64 -13.79
CA GLY A 144 -26.88 -1.29 -14.65
C GLY A 144 -27.99 -0.57 -13.88
N ILE A 145 -27.61 0.36 -13.02
CA ILE A 145 -28.40 1.29 -12.26
C ILE A 145 -29.01 2.20 -13.31
N THR A 146 -30.30 1.98 -13.53
CA THR A 146 -31.09 2.93 -14.28
C THR A 146 -31.21 4.16 -13.37
N GLU A 147 -30.63 5.28 -13.80
CA GLU A 147 -30.67 6.54 -13.03
C GLU A 147 -32.10 6.82 -12.55
N PRO A 148 -32.30 7.08 -11.24
CA PRO A 148 -33.64 7.19 -10.68
C PRO A 148 -34.38 8.39 -11.28
N THR A 149 -35.62 8.17 -11.69
CA THR A 149 -36.44 9.19 -12.39
C THR A 149 -37.29 10.05 -11.46
N ASP A 150 -37.35 9.71 -10.18
CA ASP A 150 -38.17 10.38 -9.16
C ASP A 150 -37.54 10.26 -7.77
N ILE A 151 -37.91 11.19 -6.87
CA ILE A 151 -37.34 11.30 -5.52
C ILE A 151 -37.61 10.04 -4.65
N PRO A 152 -38.82 9.45 -4.62
CA PRO A 152 -39.05 8.21 -3.88
C PRO A 152 -38.10 7.08 -4.28
N THR A 153 -37.87 6.88 -5.58
CA THR A 153 -36.93 5.87 -6.09
C THR A 153 -35.49 6.21 -5.69
N ALA A 154 -35.08 7.47 -5.85
CA ALA A 154 -33.73 7.92 -5.51
C ALA A 154 -33.40 7.76 -4.01
N ARG A 155 -34.38 7.92 -3.11
CA ARG A 155 -34.20 7.67 -1.67
C ARG A 155 -33.90 6.21 -1.36
N ILE A 156 -34.69 5.30 -1.92
CA ILE A 156 -34.49 3.85 -1.74
C ILE A 156 -33.11 3.46 -2.25
N GLU A 157 -32.78 3.90 -3.46
CA GLU A 157 -31.51 3.58 -4.10
C GLU A 157 -30.30 4.15 -3.34
N LEU A 158 -30.41 5.37 -2.79
CA LEU A 158 -29.36 5.92 -1.94
C LEU A 158 -29.18 5.10 -0.66
N SER A 159 -30.26 4.71 0.02
CA SER A 159 -30.19 3.89 1.24
C SER A 159 -29.55 2.51 0.98
N GLU A 160 -29.92 1.87 -0.13
CA GLU A 160 -29.31 0.62 -0.58
C GLU A 160 -27.83 0.81 -0.89
N THR A 161 -27.48 1.85 -1.66
CA THR A 161 -26.09 2.17 -2.06
C THR A 161 -25.21 2.46 -0.85
N VAL A 162 -25.70 3.23 0.13
CA VAL A 162 -25.00 3.50 1.40
C VAL A 162 -24.73 2.20 2.15
N THR A 163 -25.75 1.38 2.36
CA THR A 163 -25.63 0.12 3.12
C THR A 163 -24.64 -0.83 2.45
N ASP A 164 -24.82 -1.08 1.14
CA ASP A 164 -23.94 -1.94 0.37
C ASP A 164 -22.48 -1.46 0.40
N THR A 165 -22.26 -0.16 0.26
CA THR A 165 -20.91 0.42 0.23
C THR A 165 -20.22 0.26 1.58
N LEU A 166 -20.91 0.58 2.69
CA LEU A 166 -20.40 0.41 4.04
C LEU A 166 -20.05 -1.06 4.34
N ASP A 167 -20.93 -1.99 3.99
CA ASP A 167 -20.72 -3.43 4.20
C ASP A 167 -19.55 -3.97 3.37
N ASN A 168 -19.44 -3.55 2.10
CA ASN A 168 -18.34 -3.96 1.23
C ASN A 168 -16.98 -3.43 1.70
N ILE A 169 -16.92 -2.19 2.20
CA ILE A 169 -15.70 -1.62 2.79
C ILE A 169 -15.29 -2.41 4.04
N LEU A 170 -16.24 -2.68 4.94
CA LEU A 170 -16.03 -3.46 6.16
C LEU A 170 -15.53 -4.87 5.85
N ASP A 171 -16.18 -5.58 4.93
CA ASP A 171 -15.82 -6.95 4.55
C ASP A 171 -14.41 -7.02 3.95
N LYS A 172 -14.07 -6.12 3.01
CA LYS A 172 -12.74 -6.07 2.40
C LYS A 172 -11.66 -5.68 3.41
N ALA A 173 -11.94 -4.69 4.26
CA ALA A 173 -11.03 -4.30 5.35
C ALA A 173 -10.73 -5.49 6.27
N SER A 174 -11.77 -6.21 6.68
CA SER A 174 -11.61 -7.39 7.53
C SER A 174 -10.81 -8.49 6.83
N LYS A 175 -11.15 -8.86 5.59
CA LYS A 175 -10.48 -9.95 4.88
C LYS A 175 -9.00 -9.69 4.66
N VAL A 176 -8.65 -8.48 4.20
CA VAL A 176 -7.24 -8.13 3.92
C VAL A 176 -6.48 -7.86 5.22
N GLY A 177 -7.12 -7.21 6.20
CA GLY A 177 -6.57 -7.06 7.54
C GLY A 177 -6.28 -8.42 8.20
N ASP A 178 -7.22 -9.37 8.16
CA ASP A 178 -7.04 -10.73 8.70
C ASP A 178 -5.90 -11.46 7.98
N SER A 179 -5.81 -11.33 6.64
CA SER A 179 -4.72 -11.91 5.86
C SER A 179 -3.36 -11.38 6.31
N ALA A 180 -3.26 -10.08 6.62
CA ALA A 180 -2.04 -9.46 7.14
C ALA A 180 -1.76 -9.90 8.61
N LEU A 181 -2.76 -9.83 9.49
CA LEU A 181 -2.61 -10.15 10.91
C LEU A 181 -2.36 -11.64 11.17
N SER A 182 -2.91 -12.54 10.35
CA SER A 182 -2.73 -13.99 10.49
C SER A 182 -1.25 -14.41 10.54
N ARG A 183 -0.37 -13.62 9.94
CA ARG A 183 1.08 -13.88 9.93
C ARG A 183 1.78 -13.55 11.23
N VAL A 184 1.23 -12.63 12.00
CA VAL A 184 1.81 -12.24 13.30
C VAL A 184 1.17 -12.99 14.46
N MET A 185 0.10 -13.75 14.21
CA MET A 185 -0.59 -14.53 15.25
C MET A 185 0.29 -15.60 15.90
N GLY A 186 1.31 -16.11 15.18
CA GLY A 186 2.29 -17.05 15.73
C GLY A 186 3.27 -16.42 16.73
N LEU A 187 3.33 -15.09 16.80
CA LEU A 187 4.28 -14.38 17.65
C LEU A 187 3.79 -14.27 19.09
N SER A 188 4.74 -14.37 20.01
CA SER A 188 4.51 -14.12 21.44
C SER A 188 4.21 -12.65 21.71
N ILE A 189 3.59 -12.34 22.86
CA ILE A 189 3.29 -10.95 23.27
C ILE A 189 4.58 -10.11 23.37
N GLY A 190 5.69 -10.71 23.81
CA GLY A 190 6.99 -10.04 23.86
C GLY A 190 7.47 -9.60 22.48
N GLN A 191 7.41 -10.50 21.49
CA GLN A 191 7.77 -10.18 20.10
C GLN A 191 6.82 -9.15 19.49
N LEU A 192 5.52 -9.20 19.80
CA LEU A 192 4.58 -8.17 19.36
C LEU A 192 4.89 -6.80 19.93
N THR A 193 5.29 -6.73 21.20
CA THR A 193 5.69 -5.47 21.85
C THR A 193 6.96 -4.91 21.21
N GLU A 194 7.92 -5.78 20.91
CA GLU A 194 9.14 -5.42 20.18
C GLU A 194 8.81 -4.86 18.79
N ILE A 195 7.94 -5.55 18.02
CA ILE A 195 7.48 -5.08 16.71
C ILE A 195 6.79 -3.73 16.78
N VAL A 196 5.94 -3.53 17.79
CA VAL A 196 5.23 -2.27 18.00
C VAL A 196 6.19 -1.14 18.34
N GLY A 197 7.24 -1.42 19.10
CA GLY A 197 8.33 -0.47 19.30
C GLY A 197 8.96 -0.02 17.98
N PHE A 198 9.04 -0.92 17.00
CA PHE A 198 9.55 -0.61 15.66
C PHE A 198 8.56 0.15 14.77
N MET A 199 7.26 0.17 15.06
CA MET A 199 6.28 0.94 14.29
C MET A 199 6.54 2.43 14.49
N GLY A 200 7.27 3.04 13.56
CA GLY A 200 7.70 4.45 13.61
C GLY A 200 9.18 4.65 13.89
N MET A 201 9.96 3.58 14.05
CA MET A 201 11.40 3.58 13.87
C MET A 201 11.72 2.96 12.50
N GLY A 202 12.76 3.46 11.82
CA GLY A 202 13.15 2.89 10.52
C GLY A 202 13.56 1.42 10.68
N ILE A 203 13.02 0.54 9.84
CA ILE A 203 13.30 -0.92 9.91
C ILE A 203 14.77 -1.28 9.68
N ALA A 204 15.57 -0.34 9.16
CA ALA A 204 17.02 -0.46 9.05
C ALA A 204 17.70 -0.74 10.41
N GLU A 205 17.15 -0.22 11.51
CA GLU A 205 17.66 -0.50 12.87
C GLU A 205 17.41 -1.95 13.30
N ILE A 206 16.29 -2.54 12.88
CA ILE A 206 15.91 -3.93 13.15
C ILE A 206 16.81 -4.88 12.37
N LEU A 207 16.95 -4.65 11.06
CA LEU A 207 17.71 -5.55 10.19
C LEU A 207 19.20 -5.61 10.57
N GLY A 208 19.69 -4.58 11.29
CA GLY A 208 21.02 -4.51 11.87
C GLY A 208 22.12 -4.34 10.82
N GLN A 209 23.24 -3.75 11.24
CA GLN A 209 24.47 -3.76 10.45
C GLN A 209 25.27 -5.01 10.81
N GLY A 210 24.87 -6.17 10.26
CA GLY A 210 25.70 -7.37 10.39
C GLY A 210 27.05 -7.14 9.72
N GLU A 211 28.15 -7.17 10.48
CA GLU A 211 29.54 -6.91 10.02
C GLU A 211 30.02 -7.83 8.87
N THR A 212 29.25 -8.86 8.51
CA THR A 212 29.61 -9.88 7.51
C THR A 212 28.62 -10.02 6.35
N ALA A 213 27.63 -9.13 6.20
CA ALA A 213 26.71 -9.21 5.07
C ALA A 213 27.39 -8.77 3.76
N SER A 214 27.20 -9.51 2.67
CA SER A 214 27.64 -9.09 1.34
C SER A 214 26.94 -7.77 0.94
N ASN A 215 27.53 -7.02 0.01
CA ASN A 215 26.93 -5.76 -0.45
C ASN A 215 25.52 -5.99 -1.05
N LEU A 216 25.26 -7.15 -1.66
CA LEU A 216 23.93 -7.51 -2.13
C LEU A 216 22.93 -7.61 -0.98
N TYR A 217 23.28 -8.24 0.15
CA TYR A 217 22.39 -8.29 1.31
C TYR A 217 22.14 -6.92 1.94
N ASN A 218 23.12 -6.00 1.89
CA ASN A 218 22.87 -4.62 2.31
C ASN A 218 21.87 -3.94 1.38
N ALA A 219 22.02 -4.08 0.06
CA ALA A 219 21.05 -3.57 -0.90
C ALA A 219 19.65 -4.17 -0.69
N VAL A 220 19.53 -5.48 -0.44
CA VAL A 220 18.25 -6.14 -0.08
C VAL A 220 17.57 -5.43 1.08
N ARG A 221 18.31 -5.19 2.18
CA ARG A 221 17.80 -4.51 3.38
C ARG A 221 17.38 -3.08 3.07
N ASP A 222 18.14 -2.35 2.27
CA ASP A 222 17.84 -0.97 1.91
C ASP A 222 16.51 -0.85 1.14
N TYR A 223 16.29 -1.71 0.13
CA TYR A 223 15.03 -1.68 -0.62
C TYR A 223 13.84 -2.21 0.18
N PHE A 224 14.05 -3.21 1.04
CA PHE A 224 13.01 -3.63 1.98
C PHE A 224 12.63 -2.47 2.92
N SER A 225 13.64 -1.74 3.41
CA SER A 225 13.43 -0.58 4.28
C SER A 225 12.72 0.57 3.57
N ASN A 226 13.12 0.88 2.34
CA ASN A 226 12.46 1.89 1.51
C ASN A 226 10.97 1.55 1.27
N ALA A 227 10.63 0.28 1.06
CA ALA A 227 9.24 -0.14 0.93
C ALA A 227 8.45 0.04 2.23
N TYR A 228 9.04 -0.34 3.37
CA TYR A 228 8.44 -0.18 4.69
C TYR A 228 8.20 1.30 5.02
N ASP A 229 9.22 2.14 4.85
CA ASP A 229 9.17 3.58 5.09
C ASP A 229 8.14 4.25 4.17
N THR A 230 7.97 3.77 2.94
CA THR A 230 6.93 4.26 2.02
C THR A 230 5.52 4.04 2.58
N VAL A 231 5.28 2.93 3.27
CA VAL A 231 3.97 2.68 3.91
C VAL A 231 3.82 3.48 5.21
N ILE A 232 4.91 3.73 5.95
CA ILE A 232 4.89 4.67 7.08
C ILE A 232 4.49 6.07 6.59
N GLU A 233 5.12 6.57 5.52
CA GLU A 233 4.81 7.88 4.96
C GLU A 233 3.38 7.97 4.40
N LEU A 234 2.87 6.87 3.84
CA LEU A 234 1.48 6.76 3.41
C LEU A 234 0.49 6.97 4.56
N MET A 235 0.80 6.43 5.74
CA MET A 235 0.00 6.61 6.96
C MET A 235 0.25 7.96 7.65
N GLY A 236 1.49 8.47 7.55
CA GLY A 236 2.02 9.56 8.34
C GLY A 236 2.70 9.04 9.63
N GLN A 237 3.93 9.48 9.86
CA GLN A 237 4.79 8.98 10.95
C GLN A 237 4.14 9.04 12.34
N GLN A 238 3.46 10.14 12.66
CA GLN A 238 2.79 10.31 13.96
C GLN A 238 1.68 9.27 14.17
N LEU A 239 0.92 8.98 13.12
CA LEU A 239 -0.16 8.02 13.19
C LEU A 239 0.36 6.58 13.26
N ALA A 240 1.42 6.27 12.51
CA ALA A 240 2.10 4.97 12.60
C ALA A 240 2.60 4.67 14.03
N GLN A 241 3.15 5.67 14.71
CA GLN A 241 3.58 5.56 16.12
C GLN A 241 2.40 5.39 17.07
N ALA A 242 1.35 6.20 16.91
CA ALA A 242 0.17 6.16 17.79
C ALA A 242 -0.60 4.82 17.68
N LEU A 243 -0.59 4.19 16.52
CA LEU A 243 -1.32 2.94 16.28
C LEU A 243 -0.68 1.71 16.91
N GLY A 244 0.58 1.77 17.32
CA GLY A 244 1.28 0.63 17.90
C GLY A 244 0.50 -0.02 19.05
N GLU A 245 0.03 0.78 20.00
CA GLU A 245 -0.75 0.30 21.15
C GLU A 245 -2.12 -0.27 20.72
N GLN A 246 -2.80 0.40 19.79
CA GLN A 246 -4.13 0.02 19.34
C GLN A 246 -4.11 -1.31 18.58
N VAL A 247 -3.07 -1.56 17.79
CA VAL A 247 -2.87 -2.81 17.07
C VAL A 247 -2.62 -3.98 18.02
N VAL A 248 -1.85 -3.76 19.10
CA VAL A 248 -1.68 -4.79 20.16
C VAL A 248 -3.01 -5.12 20.81
N GLU A 249 -3.84 -4.12 21.07
CA GLU A 249 -5.18 -4.33 21.61
C GLU A 249 -6.05 -5.18 20.67
N TRP A 250 -6.08 -4.84 19.37
CA TRP A 250 -6.81 -5.62 18.38
C TRP A 250 -6.31 -7.06 18.29
N LEU A 251 -4.99 -7.26 18.27
CA LEU A 251 -4.38 -8.59 18.27
C LEU A 251 -4.75 -9.40 19.51
N ASN A 252 -4.77 -8.79 20.69
CA ASN A 252 -5.18 -9.48 21.91
C ASN A 252 -6.65 -9.90 21.83
N GLN A 253 -7.54 -9.02 21.35
CA GLN A 253 -8.94 -9.37 21.14
C GLN A 253 -9.11 -10.53 20.16
N ILE A 254 -8.32 -10.56 19.07
CA ILE A 254 -8.33 -11.67 18.10
C ILE A 254 -7.81 -12.97 18.74
N LYS A 255 -6.73 -12.90 19.54
CA LYS A 255 -6.20 -14.04 20.30
C LYS A 255 -7.22 -14.58 21.32
N ASP A 256 -8.07 -13.72 21.86
CA ASP A 256 -9.17 -14.07 22.75
C ASP A 256 -10.43 -14.56 22.02
N GLY A 257 -10.37 -14.68 20.68
CA GLY A 257 -11.41 -15.29 19.85
C GLY A 257 -12.35 -14.30 19.14
N ALA A 258 -12.11 -12.99 19.22
CA ALA A 258 -12.84 -12.03 18.40
C ALA A 258 -12.45 -12.15 16.92
N SER A 259 -13.38 -11.91 16.01
CA SER A 259 -13.05 -11.70 14.60
C SER A 259 -12.66 -10.25 14.35
N LEU A 260 -11.76 -10.00 13.39
CA LEU A 260 -11.44 -8.63 13.00
C LEU A 260 -12.68 -7.89 12.49
N SER A 261 -13.58 -8.55 11.77
CA SER A 261 -14.85 -7.98 11.33
C SER A 261 -15.68 -7.42 12.50
N SER A 262 -15.76 -8.11 13.63
CA SER A 262 -16.48 -7.61 14.83
C SER A 262 -15.76 -6.45 15.51
N ILE A 263 -14.43 -6.41 15.45
CA ILE A 263 -13.65 -5.25 15.91
C ILE A 263 -13.95 -4.05 14.99
N LEU A 264 -13.87 -4.24 13.68
CA LEU A 264 -14.11 -3.21 12.68
C LEU A 264 -15.54 -2.70 12.68
N GLU A 265 -16.54 -3.55 12.91
CA GLU A 265 -17.94 -3.12 13.02
C GLU A 265 -18.14 -2.12 14.17
N ARG A 266 -17.47 -2.34 15.31
CA ARG A 266 -17.47 -1.40 16.44
C ARG A 266 -16.67 -0.13 16.16
N LEU A 267 -15.56 -0.26 15.45
CA LEU A 267 -14.73 0.89 15.09
C LEU A 267 -15.39 1.76 14.02
N TYR A 268 -15.97 1.17 12.98
CA TYR A 268 -16.56 1.89 11.85
C TYR A 268 -17.98 2.35 12.09
N VAL A 269 -18.70 1.73 13.04
CA VAL A 269 -20.12 2.01 13.34
C VAL A 269 -20.97 2.05 12.07
N THR A 270 -20.78 1.06 11.18
CA THR A 270 -21.43 1.02 9.85
C THR A 270 -22.95 0.96 9.94
N GLN A 271 -23.50 0.14 10.85
CA GLN A 271 -24.95 0.04 11.06
C GLN A 271 -25.55 1.38 11.50
N GLN A 272 -24.99 2.00 12.53
CA GLN A 272 -25.44 3.31 13.02
C GLN A 272 -25.32 4.38 11.92
N THR A 273 -24.22 4.39 11.18
CA THR A 273 -24.01 5.34 10.08
C THR A 273 -25.04 5.14 8.97
N SER A 274 -25.33 3.89 8.58
CA SER A 274 -26.40 3.60 7.62
C SER A 274 -27.76 4.11 8.11
N GLU A 275 -28.14 3.80 9.35
CA GLU A 275 -29.40 4.28 9.94
C GLU A 275 -29.51 5.81 9.96
N GLU A 276 -28.46 6.52 10.36
CA GLU A 276 -28.42 7.98 10.38
C GLU A 276 -28.58 8.59 8.98
N LEU A 277 -27.86 8.05 7.99
CA LEU A 277 -27.92 8.52 6.60
C LEU A 277 -29.24 8.19 5.92
N ASN A 278 -29.85 7.04 6.25
CA ASN A 278 -31.18 6.68 5.77
C ASN A 278 -32.25 7.64 6.32
N ASN A 279 -32.19 7.98 7.61
CA ASN A 279 -33.08 8.98 8.21
C ASN A 279 -32.89 10.38 7.58
N LEU A 280 -31.65 10.75 7.26
CA LEU A 280 -31.35 11.99 6.54
C LEU A 280 -31.96 11.97 5.12
N ALA A 281 -31.79 10.87 4.37
CA ALA A 281 -32.34 10.72 3.04
C ALA A 281 -33.88 10.76 3.01
N GLU A 282 -34.54 10.11 3.99
CA GLU A 282 -35.99 10.11 4.12
C GLU A 282 -36.57 11.50 4.40
N SER A 283 -35.89 12.29 5.24
CA SER A 283 -36.35 13.61 5.67
C SER A 283 -35.91 14.76 4.76
N SER A 284 -34.86 14.56 3.94
CA SER A 284 -34.31 15.59 3.06
C SER A 284 -35.33 16.07 2.02
N GLN A 285 -35.31 17.38 1.80
CA GLN A 285 -36.09 18.09 0.78
C GLN A 285 -35.23 18.43 -0.45
N ALA A 286 -34.06 17.79 -0.58
CA ALA A 286 -33.16 17.96 -1.70
C ALA A 286 -33.82 17.59 -3.04
N GLU A 287 -33.34 18.23 -4.11
CA GLU A 287 -33.81 17.96 -5.47
C GLU A 287 -33.31 16.60 -5.97
N LEU A 288 -34.00 15.99 -6.94
CA LEU A 288 -33.64 14.69 -7.51
C LEU A 288 -32.15 14.62 -7.93
N ARG A 289 -31.62 15.68 -8.52
CA ARG A 289 -30.21 15.77 -8.96
C ARG A 289 -29.22 15.63 -7.80
N GLN A 290 -29.56 16.13 -6.62
CA GLN A 290 -28.72 16.03 -5.43
C GLN A 290 -28.65 14.59 -4.93
N PHE A 291 -29.79 13.89 -4.91
CA PHE A 291 -29.81 12.45 -4.61
C PHE A 291 -28.97 11.66 -5.60
N ILE A 292 -29.12 11.90 -6.91
CA ILE A 292 -28.30 11.24 -7.94
C ILE A 292 -26.81 11.49 -7.71
N THR A 293 -26.43 12.74 -7.38
CA THR A 293 -25.04 13.09 -7.08
C THR A 293 -24.52 12.34 -5.85
N ALA A 294 -25.33 12.22 -4.80
CA ALA A 294 -24.97 11.44 -3.60
C ALA A 294 -24.83 9.94 -3.91
N ILE A 295 -25.76 9.36 -4.68
CA ILE A 295 -25.73 7.95 -5.09
C ILE A 295 -24.45 7.67 -5.86
N THR A 296 -24.16 8.46 -6.91
CA THR A 296 -22.95 8.31 -7.72
C THR A 296 -21.70 8.43 -6.84
N GLY A 297 -21.61 9.49 -6.03
CA GLY A 297 -20.47 9.73 -5.17
C GLY A 297 -20.22 8.58 -4.19
N VAL A 298 -21.25 8.04 -3.55
CA VAL A 298 -21.12 6.88 -2.64
C VAL A 298 -20.74 5.62 -3.44
N SER A 299 -21.35 5.40 -4.61
CA SER A 299 -21.07 4.21 -5.43
C SER A 299 -19.63 4.17 -5.96
N ASP A 300 -19.00 5.33 -6.17
CA ASP A 300 -17.61 5.43 -6.64
C ASP A 300 -16.58 5.11 -5.53
N LEU A 301 -17.00 5.13 -4.26
CA LEU A 301 -16.11 4.82 -3.13
C LEU A 301 -15.69 3.35 -3.09
N GLU A 302 -16.61 2.40 -3.37
CA GLU A 302 -16.32 0.97 -3.29
C GLU A 302 -15.22 0.53 -4.28
N PRO A 303 -15.26 0.90 -5.58
CA PRO A 303 -14.21 0.51 -6.51
C PRO A 303 -12.89 1.26 -6.24
N ALA A 304 -12.94 2.51 -5.75
CA ALA A 304 -11.75 3.26 -5.35
C ALA A 304 -11.02 2.60 -4.17
N TYR A 305 -11.76 2.26 -3.12
CA TYR A 305 -11.24 1.53 -1.97
C TYR A 305 -10.67 0.18 -2.39
N SER A 306 -11.43 -0.57 -3.21
CA SER A 306 -11.00 -1.86 -3.75
C SER A 306 -9.67 -1.77 -4.52
N GLN A 307 -9.45 -0.66 -5.24
CA GLN A 307 -8.21 -0.46 -5.97
C GLN A 307 -7.00 -0.34 -5.05
N GLN A 308 -7.10 0.44 -3.97
CA GLN A 308 -6.02 0.55 -2.98
C GLN A 308 -5.80 -0.77 -2.24
N ILE A 309 -6.87 -1.49 -1.89
CA ILE A 309 -6.79 -2.80 -1.25
C ILE A 309 -6.08 -3.84 -2.11
N ARG A 310 -6.34 -3.87 -3.43
CA ARG A 310 -5.61 -4.77 -4.36
C ARG A 310 -4.10 -4.53 -4.34
N TRP A 311 -3.65 -3.29 -4.19
CA TRP A 311 -2.22 -3.01 -4.07
C TRP A 311 -1.65 -3.53 -2.75
N VAL A 312 -2.37 -3.37 -1.64
CA VAL A 312 -1.97 -3.96 -0.35
C VAL A 312 -1.89 -5.49 -0.45
N GLU A 313 -2.84 -6.15 -1.10
CA GLU A 313 -2.81 -7.61 -1.31
C GLU A 313 -1.59 -8.06 -2.14
N LYS A 314 -1.20 -7.28 -3.16
CA LYS A 314 0.03 -7.53 -3.93
C LYS A 314 1.28 -7.41 -3.04
N ILE A 315 1.36 -6.37 -2.21
CA ILE A 315 2.46 -6.18 -1.25
C ILE A 315 2.51 -7.34 -0.25
N LEU A 316 1.38 -7.73 0.34
CA LEU A 316 1.29 -8.89 1.22
C LEU A 316 1.73 -10.17 0.51
N THR A 317 1.41 -10.33 -0.76
CA THR A 317 1.86 -11.47 -1.57
C THR A 317 3.38 -11.45 -1.78
N ALA A 318 3.98 -10.29 -2.08
CA ALA A 318 5.43 -10.14 -2.15
C ALA A 318 6.11 -10.47 -0.81
N LEU A 319 5.57 -10.00 0.33
CA LEU A 319 6.06 -10.35 1.66
C LEU A 319 5.92 -11.85 2.00
N LYS A 320 5.02 -12.57 1.35
CA LYS A 320 4.85 -14.05 1.47
C LYS A 320 6.10 -14.76 0.97
N TRP A 321 6.67 -14.26 -0.12
CA TRP A 321 7.91 -14.79 -0.66
C TRP A 321 9.09 -14.55 0.28
N PHE A 322 9.21 -13.36 0.88
CA PHE A 322 10.25 -13.10 1.88
C PHE A 322 10.16 -14.02 3.11
N GLY A 323 8.96 -14.52 3.46
CA GLY A 323 8.81 -15.48 4.55
C GLY A 323 9.34 -16.89 4.23
N THR A 324 9.59 -17.20 2.96
CA THR A 324 10.18 -18.48 2.53
C THR A 324 11.71 -18.48 2.54
N ILE A 325 12.30 -17.30 2.68
CA ILE A 325 13.74 -17.09 2.77
C ILE A 325 14.27 -17.68 4.08
N SER A 326 15.43 -18.32 4.02
CA SER A 326 16.07 -18.91 5.20
C SER A 326 16.38 -17.83 6.25
N ILE A 327 15.80 -18.01 7.45
CA ILE A 327 16.07 -17.19 8.66
C ILE A 327 17.57 -17.12 8.98
N ALA A 328 18.37 -18.08 8.49
CA ALA A 328 19.82 -18.09 8.66
C ALA A 328 20.52 -16.83 8.11
N VAL A 329 19.96 -16.21 7.06
CA VAL A 329 20.58 -15.10 6.34
C VAL A 329 20.16 -13.74 6.92
N ILE A 330 18.91 -13.64 7.36
CA ILE A 330 18.34 -12.44 7.97
C ILE A 330 17.68 -12.85 9.28
N PRO A 331 18.45 -12.94 10.40
CA PRO A 331 17.94 -13.43 11.68
C PRO A 331 16.73 -12.63 12.19
N GLN A 332 16.67 -11.34 11.88
CA GLN A 332 15.54 -10.46 12.23
C GLN A 332 14.50 -10.33 11.11
N GLY A 333 14.61 -11.11 10.04
CA GLY A 333 13.74 -11.04 8.88
C GLY A 333 12.29 -11.35 9.21
N GLU A 334 12.04 -12.31 10.11
CA GLU A 334 10.69 -12.65 10.55
C GLU A 334 10.02 -11.48 11.29
N LEU A 335 10.74 -10.83 12.21
CA LEU A 335 10.24 -9.64 12.93
C LEU A 335 10.00 -8.47 11.97
N ALA A 336 10.89 -8.27 11.00
CA ALA A 336 10.76 -7.23 9.99
C ALA A 336 9.52 -7.44 9.10
N ILE A 337 9.30 -8.67 8.61
CA ILE A 337 8.11 -9.03 7.82
C ILE A 337 6.85 -8.89 8.66
N ALA A 338 6.87 -9.35 9.91
CA ALA A 338 5.73 -9.22 10.83
C ALA A 338 5.38 -7.76 11.11
N SER A 339 6.38 -6.90 11.32
CA SER A 339 6.21 -5.46 11.45
C SER A 339 5.57 -4.85 10.20
N PHE A 340 6.04 -5.23 9.01
CA PHE A 340 5.46 -4.74 7.76
C PHE A 340 4.01 -5.22 7.59
N CYS A 341 3.70 -6.48 7.91
CA CYS A 341 2.33 -6.98 7.89
C CYS A 341 1.41 -6.23 8.87
N LEU A 342 1.89 -5.90 10.08
CA LEU A 342 1.14 -5.11 11.05
C LEU A 342 0.88 -3.69 10.56
N LEU A 343 1.88 -3.06 9.95
CA LEU A 343 1.75 -1.73 9.36
C LEU A 343 0.71 -1.73 8.23
N LEU A 344 0.74 -2.73 7.34
CA LEU A 344 -0.24 -2.86 6.25
C LEU A 344 -1.65 -3.15 6.77
N ALA A 345 -1.80 -4.00 7.80
CA ALA A 345 -3.08 -4.22 8.45
C ALA A 345 -3.64 -2.91 9.01
N SER A 346 -2.80 -2.14 9.71
CA SER A 346 -3.17 -0.85 10.27
C SER A 346 -3.60 0.15 9.20
N TYR A 347 -2.83 0.23 8.09
CA TYR A 347 -3.19 1.07 6.95
C TYR A 347 -4.56 0.70 6.37
N VAL A 348 -4.84 -0.59 6.16
CA VAL A 348 -6.14 -1.06 5.63
C VAL A 348 -7.30 -0.69 6.57
N ILE A 349 -7.10 -0.84 7.87
CA ILE A 349 -8.11 -0.52 8.89
C ILE A 349 -8.37 1.00 8.92
N LEU A 350 -7.32 1.83 8.93
CA LEU A 350 -7.49 3.28 8.87
C LEU A 350 -8.16 3.73 7.57
N LEU A 351 -7.75 3.15 6.45
CA LEU A 351 -8.27 3.48 5.14
C LEU A 351 -9.77 3.16 5.07
N GLY A 352 -10.22 2.00 5.55
CA GLY A 352 -11.65 1.71 5.64
C GLY A 352 -12.40 2.71 6.53
N GLY A 353 -11.78 3.14 7.64
CA GLY A 353 -12.33 4.18 8.50
C GLY A 353 -12.50 5.54 7.80
N ASP A 354 -11.57 5.92 6.92
CA ASP A 354 -11.67 7.12 6.06
C ASP A 354 -12.84 7.01 5.08
N TYR A 355 -12.95 5.90 4.37
CA TYR A 355 -14.01 5.69 3.37
C TYR A 355 -15.41 5.63 4.01
N VAL A 356 -15.52 5.21 5.27
CA VAL A 356 -16.78 5.22 6.04
C VAL A 356 -17.05 6.57 6.71
N ASP A 357 -16.05 7.45 6.85
CA ASP A 357 -16.04 8.59 7.79
C ASP A 357 -16.39 8.15 9.24
N SER A 358 -15.68 7.14 9.74
CA SER A 358 -15.90 6.65 11.12
C SER A 358 -15.57 7.71 12.18
N PRO A 359 -16.50 8.07 13.09
CA PRO A 359 -16.26 9.03 14.16
C PRO A 359 -15.33 8.50 15.28
N ASN A 360 -15.11 7.19 15.35
CA ASN A 360 -14.34 6.55 16.42
C ASN A 360 -12.87 6.32 16.04
N MET A 361 -12.45 6.82 14.89
CA MET A 361 -11.10 6.58 14.37
C MET A 361 -10.40 7.89 14.03
N THR A 362 -9.07 7.85 14.12
CA THR A 362 -8.26 8.92 13.55
C THR A 362 -8.22 8.75 12.05
N HIS A 363 -8.58 9.79 11.32
CA HIS A 363 -8.62 9.77 9.86
C HIS A 363 -7.24 10.01 9.25
N LEU A 364 -6.97 9.34 8.14
CA LEU A 364 -5.91 9.73 7.22
C LEU A 364 -6.34 10.94 6.36
N ASP A 365 -7.65 11.21 6.29
CA ASP A 365 -8.30 12.25 5.48
C ASP A 365 -7.86 12.17 4.00
N ARG A 366 -7.88 10.97 3.42
CA ARG A 366 -7.48 10.74 2.02
C ARG A 366 -8.63 10.93 1.04
N VAL A 367 -9.86 10.68 1.47
CA VAL A 367 -11.07 10.74 0.65
C VAL A 367 -12.22 11.35 1.45
N ALA A 368 -13.25 11.81 0.76
CA ALA A 368 -14.53 12.10 1.39
C ALA A 368 -15.29 10.78 1.53
N GLY A 369 -15.55 10.32 2.75
CA GLY A 369 -16.23 9.07 2.99
C GLY A 369 -17.74 9.14 2.72
N VAL A 370 -18.41 8.01 2.95
CA VAL A 370 -19.85 7.83 2.69
C VAL A 370 -20.68 8.92 3.38
N ARG A 371 -20.40 9.20 4.66
CA ARG A 371 -21.15 10.21 5.44
C ARG A 371 -21.01 11.60 4.83
N ARG A 372 -19.77 12.05 4.60
CA ARG A 372 -19.50 13.40 4.10
C ARG A 372 -20.10 13.63 2.72
N ILE A 373 -20.08 12.62 1.84
CA ILE A 373 -20.70 12.69 0.52
C ILE A 373 -22.21 12.89 0.65
N VAL A 374 -22.90 12.10 1.47
CA VAL A 374 -24.35 12.21 1.65
C VAL A 374 -24.73 13.55 2.30
N GLU A 375 -24.09 13.92 3.40
CA GLU A 375 -24.36 15.16 4.14
C GLU A 375 -24.08 16.44 3.32
N THR A 376 -23.13 16.39 2.38
CA THR A 376 -22.83 17.55 1.52
C THR A 376 -23.89 17.76 0.44
N ASN A 377 -24.55 16.68 0.02
CA ASN A 377 -25.47 16.72 -1.12
C ASN A 377 -26.94 16.80 -0.70
N LEU A 378 -27.33 16.33 0.49
CA LEU A 378 -28.71 16.32 0.99
C LEU A 378 -29.01 17.40 2.03
#